data_AF-A0A2G9THW8-F1
#
_entry.id   AF-A0A2G9THW8-F1
#
_cell.length_a   1.000
_cell.length_b   1.000
_cell.length_c   1.000
_cell.angle_alpha   90.00
_cell.angle_beta   90.00
_cell.angle_gamma   90.00
#
_symmetry.space_group_name_H-M   'P 1'
#
loop_
_entity.id
_entity.type
_entity.pdbx_description
1 polymer ?
#
loop_
_entity_poly.entity_id
_entity_poly.type
_entity_poly.pdbx_seq_one_letter_code
_entity_poly.pdbx_strand_id
1 'polypeptide(L)'
;MSETAIDVLVELGAPLALQTGLPGIDDVLQNDLQFGEASEVLGESDAGKTQLCYAIVANTLIQTKFNVIWLDSNGSFRPSRLVEFINGRGINDTDDI
;
A
#
# COMPACT_ATOMS: atom_id res chain seq x y z
N MET A 1 -21.00 4.60 24.90
CA MET A 1 -19.95 3.91 24.12
C MET A 1 -19.12 5.02 23.48
N SER A 2 -17.79 5.04 23.63
CA SER A 2 -16.96 6.06 22.99
C SER A 2 -16.72 5.68 21.53
N GLU A 3 -17.13 6.53 20.61
CA GLU A 3 -16.91 6.38 19.18
C GLU A 3 -15.44 6.66 18.85
N THR A 4 -14.82 5.80 18.02
CA THR A 4 -13.46 5.99 17.54
C THR A 4 -13.45 6.73 16.20
N ALA A 5 -12.30 7.30 15.82
CA ALA A 5 -12.15 7.92 14.50
C ALA A 5 -12.38 6.94 13.34
N ILE A 6 -12.14 5.64 13.56
CA ILE A 6 -12.39 4.59 12.57
C ILE A 6 -13.89 4.37 12.40
N ASP A 7 -14.65 4.35 13.50
CA ASP A 7 -16.12 4.18 13.45
C ASP A 7 -16.76 5.29 12.59
N VAL A 8 -16.36 6.54 12.81
CA VAL A 8 -16.81 7.69 11.99
C VAL A 8 -16.43 7.51 10.51
N LEU A 9 -15.20 7.06 10.22
CA LEU A 9 -14.75 6.83 8.84
C LEU A 9 -15.59 5.76 8.13
N VAL A 10 -15.93 4.69 8.85
CA VAL A 10 -16.83 3.63 8.34
C VAL A 10 -18.22 4.17 8.06
N GLU A 11 -18.79 4.96 8.98
CA GLU A 11 -20.10 5.57 8.80
C GLU A 11 -20.14 6.54 7.60
N LEU A 12 -19.02 7.23 7.33
CA LEU A 12 -18.85 8.08 6.15
C LEU A 12 -18.59 7.29 4.84
N GLY A 13 -18.52 5.95 4.90
CA GLY A 13 -18.29 5.09 3.75
C GLY A 13 -16.84 5.09 3.25
N ALA A 14 -15.89 5.48 4.09
CA ALA A 14 -14.47 5.41 3.73
C ALA A 14 -14.02 3.95 3.61
N PRO A 15 -13.23 3.58 2.58
CA PRO A 15 -12.69 2.24 2.46
C PRO A 15 -11.68 2.01 3.58
N LEU A 16 -11.91 0.96 4.39
CA LEU A 16 -10.94 0.54 5.41
C LEU A 16 -9.85 -0.36 4.86
N ALA A 17 -10.13 -1.10 3.79
CA ALA A 17 -9.18 -2.02 3.19
C ALA A 17 -8.08 -1.27 2.45
N LEU A 18 -6.84 -1.62 2.76
CA LEU A 18 -5.67 -1.16 2.02
C LEU A 18 -5.52 -2.03 0.77
N GLN A 19 -5.41 -1.38 -0.37
CA GLN A 19 -5.29 -2.05 -1.67
C GLN A 19 -3.85 -2.01 -2.17
N THR A 20 -3.40 -3.11 -2.77
CA THR A 20 -2.11 -3.21 -3.48
C THR A 20 -2.20 -2.64 -4.89
N GLY A 21 -3.41 -2.51 -5.44
CA GLY A 21 -3.70 -2.12 -6.83
C GLY A 21 -3.24 -3.17 -7.85
N LEU A 22 -3.10 -4.43 -7.40
CA LEU A 22 -2.88 -5.59 -8.23
C LEU A 22 -4.12 -6.49 -8.08
N PRO A 23 -5.03 -6.53 -9.07
CA PRO A 23 -6.34 -7.16 -8.91
C PRO A 23 -6.28 -8.60 -8.36
N GLY A 24 -5.37 -9.43 -8.88
CA GLY A 24 -5.24 -10.80 -8.41
C GLY A 24 -4.73 -10.95 -6.97
N ILE A 25 -4.03 -9.95 -6.43
CA ILE A 25 -3.62 -9.94 -5.01
C ILE A 25 -4.74 -9.34 -4.16
N ASP A 26 -5.36 -8.26 -4.62
CA ASP A 26 -6.46 -7.60 -3.92
C ASP A 26 -7.68 -8.54 -3.78
N ASP A 27 -7.95 -9.38 -4.78
CA ASP A 27 -8.98 -10.42 -4.73
C ASP A 27 -8.72 -11.48 -3.64
N VAL A 28 -7.45 -11.76 -3.36
CA VAL A 28 -7.03 -12.73 -2.34
C VAL A 28 -7.01 -12.09 -0.95
N LEU A 29 -6.44 -10.89 -0.83
CA LEU A 29 -6.31 -10.18 0.44
C LEU A 29 -7.67 -9.65 0.93
N GLN A 30 -8.56 -9.24 0.02
CA GLN A 30 -9.87 -8.67 0.31
C GLN A 30 -9.82 -7.56 1.38
N ASN A 31 -9.99 -7.94 2.66
CA ASN A 31 -10.01 -7.06 3.81
C ASN A 31 -8.94 -7.40 4.87
N ASP A 32 -7.93 -8.21 4.55
CA ASP A 32 -6.90 -8.65 5.51
C ASP A 32 -5.87 -7.55 5.83
N LEU A 33 -5.77 -6.52 4.99
CA LEU A 33 -4.99 -5.31 5.27
C LEU A 33 -5.94 -4.15 5.48
N GLN A 34 -5.97 -3.56 6.69
CA GLN A 34 -6.89 -2.49 7.04
C GLN A 34 -6.19 -1.28 7.66
N PHE A 35 -6.76 -0.09 7.45
CA PHE A 35 -6.37 1.09 8.20
C PHE A 35 -6.71 0.94 9.68
N GLY A 36 -5.86 1.49 10.55
CA GLY A 36 -6.05 1.45 12.00
C GLY A 36 -5.53 0.19 12.70
N GLU A 37 -5.02 -0.77 11.93
CA GLU A 37 -4.45 -2.01 12.45
C GLU A 37 -2.96 -2.15 12.05
N ALA A 38 -2.27 -3.03 12.78
CA ALA A 38 -0.93 -3.47 12.41
C ALA A 38 -1.03 -4.87 11.79
N SER A 39 -0.77 -4.98 10.49
CA SER A 39 -0.78 -6.25 9.75
C SER A 39 0.65 -6.78 9.55
N GLU A 40 0.82 -8.10 9.66
CA GLU A 40 2.11 -8.77 9.41
C GLU A 40 2.04 -9.65 8.16
N VAL A 41 3.05 -9.55 7.30
CA VAL A 41 3.23 -10.43 6.12
C VAL A 41 4.42 -11.36 6.36
N LEU A 42 4.12 -12.66 6.52
CA LEU A 42 5.11 -13.69 6.80
C LEU A 42 5.50 -14.47 5.53
N GLY A 43 6.73 -15.02 5.52
CA GLY A 43 7.23 -15.87 4.43
C GLY A 43 8.74 -15.96 4.41
N GLU A 44 9.28 -16.92 3.66
CA GLU A 44 10.73 -17.13 3.50
C GLU A 44 11.42 -15.93 2.83
N SER A 45 12.75 -15.86 2.93
CA SER A 45 13.55 -14.91 2.14
C SER A 45 13.20 -15.05 0.65
N ASP A 46 13.17 -13.93 -0.06
CA ASP A 46 12.81 -13.86 -1.48
C ASP A 46 11.39 -14.29 -1.86
N ALA A 47 10.50 -14.57 -0.88
CA ALA A 47 9.08 -14.86 -1.13
C ALA A 47 8.25 -13.64 -1.64
N GLY A 48 8.89 -12.50 -1.94
CA GLY A 48 8.22 -11.32 -2.49
C GLY A 48 7.66 -10.33 -1.48
N LYS A 49 7.92 -10.47 -0.17
CA LYS A 49 7.42 -9.56 0.88
C LYS A 49 7.72 -8.08 0.59
N THR A 50 8.97 -7.75 0.29
CA THR A 50 9.37 -6.38 -0.08
C THR A 50 8.68 -5.90 -1.37
N GLN A 51 8.40 -6.81 -2.32
CA GLN A 51 7.69 -6.48 -3.55
C GLN A 51 6.22 -6.14 -3.28
N LEU A 52 5.56 -6.87 -2.37
CA LEU A 52 4.22 -6.55 -1.90
C LEU A 52 4.19 -5.16 -1.25
N CYS A 53 5.19 -4.83 -0.42
CA CYS A 53 5.31 -3.49 0.16
C CYS A 53 5.43 -2.41 -0.94
N TYR A 54 6.25 -2.61 -1.99
CA TYR A 54 6.28 -1.64 -3.10
C TYR A 54 4.94 -1.46 -3.80
N ALA A 55 4.19 -2.56 -4.03
CA ALA A 55 2.88 -2.49 -4.66
C ALA A 55 1.90 -1.65 -3.82
N ILE A 56 1.87 -1.89 -2.51
CA ILE A 56 1.09 -1.12 -1.54
C ILE A 56 1.47 0.35 -1.58
N VAL A 57 2.76 0.67 -1.43
CA VAL A 57 3.24 2.06 -1.39
C VAL A 57 2.94 2.79 -2.70
N ALA A 58 3.21 2.16 -3.85
CA ALA A 58 2.88 2.74 -5.14
C ALA A 58 1.38 3.04 -5.24
N ASN A 59 0.52 2.09 -4.88
CA ASN A 59 -0.92 2.30 -4.92
C ASN A 59 -1.38 3.42 -3.97
N THR A 60 -0.86 3.46 -2.75
CA THR A 60 -1.17 4.53 -1.77
C THR A 60 -0.77 5.90 -2.30
N LEU A 61 0.44 6.05 -2.85
CA LEU A 61 0.93 7.32 -3.39
C LEU A 61 0.13 7.80 -4.60
N ILE A 62 -0.38 6.87 -5.41
CA ILE A 62 -1.17 7.17 -6.60
C ILE A 62 -2.60 7.60 -6.23
N GLN A 63 -3.24 6.83 -5.35
CA GLN A 63 -4.69 6.95 -5.09
C GLN A 63 -5.01 7.95 -3.98
N THR A 64 -4.02 8.38 -3.20
CA THR A 64 -4.24 9.20 -2.00
C THR A 64 -3.25 10.35 -1.91
N LYS A 65 -3.44 11.22 -0.91
CA LYS A 65 -2.45 12.24 -0.52
C LYS A 65 -1.69 11.85 0.75
N PHE A 66 -1.74 10.58 1.14
CA PHE A 66 -1.10 10.11 2.34
C PHE A 66 0.41 9.98 2.15
N ASN A 67 1.14 10.36 3.19
CA ASN A 67 2.58 10.13 3.26
C ASN A 67 2.84 8.70 3.73
N VAL A 68 3.88 8.08 3.18
CA VAL A 68 4.32 6.74 3.56
C VAL A 68 5.69 6.84 4.22
N ILE A 69 5.84 6.15 5.35
CA ILE A 69 7.13 5.96 6.01
C ILE A 69 7.58 4.53 5.76
N TRP A 70 8.76 4.36 5.15
CA TRP A 70 9.39 3.07 4.94
C TRP A 70 10.52 2.86 5.94
N LEU A 71 10.38 1.87 6.81
CA LEU A 71 11.43 1.48 7.75
C LEU A 71 12.21 0.30 7.18
N ASP A 72 13.43 0.56 6.69
CA ASP A 72 14.28 -0.46 6.08
C ASP A 72 15.27 -1.03 7.10
N SER A 73 15.04 -2.28 7.53
CA SER A 73 15.87 -2.95 8.52
C SER A 73 17.07 -3.70 7.94
N ASN A 74 17.12 -3.93 6.63
CA ASN A 74 18.15 -4.76 5.99
C ASN A 74 18.76 -4.15 4.71
N GLY A 75 18.42 -2.90 4.39
CA GLY A 75 18.93 -2.21 3.20
C GLY A 75 18.31 -2.74 1.91
N SER A 76 17.06 -3.20 1.93
CA SER A 76 16.34 -3.72 0.75
C SER A 76 15.58 -2.66 -0.04
N PHE A 77 15.47 -1.42 0.47
CA PHE A 77 14.79 -0.35 -0.24
C PHE A 77 15.59 0.13 -1.46
N ARG A 78 14.90 0.27 -2.59
CA ARG A 78 15.41 0.61 -3.92
C ARG A 78 14.41 1.60 -4.54
N PRO A 79 14.72 2.91 -4.54
CA PRO A 79 13.83 3.93 -5.10
C PRO A 79 13.44 3.64 -6.56
N SER A 80 14.39 3.16 -7.37
CA SER A 80 14.13 2.76 -8.76
C SER A 80 13.02 1.72 -8.88
N ARG A 81 12.96 0.76 -7.94
CA ARG A 81 11.92 -0.27 -7.94
C ARG A 81 10.55 0.30 -7.62
N LEU A 82 10.46 1.28 -6.71
CA LEU A 82 9.21 1.99 -6.45
C LEU A 82 8.72 2.74 -7.69
N VAL A 83 9.63 3.45 -8.39
CA VAL A 83 9.33 4.15 -9.65
C VAL A 83 8.83 3.17 -10.71
N GLU A 84 9.44 2.00 -10.85
CA GLU A 84 8.96 0.95 -11.76
C GLU A 84 7.52 0.52 -11.44
N PHE A 85 7.18 0.34 -10.15
CA PHE A 85 5.81 0.02 -9.75
C PHE A 85 4.83 1.14 -10.10
N ILE A 86 5.19 2.40 -9.88
CA ILE A 86 4.35 3.56 -10.19
C ILE A 86 4.12 3.67 -11.71
N ASN A 87 5.19 3.63 -12.50
CA ASN A 87 5.12 3.73 -13.96
C ASN A 87 4.36 2.54 -14.57
N GLY A 88 4.50 1.35 -13.97
CA GLY A 88 3.75 0.15 -14.35
C GLY A 88 2.23 0.28 -14.18
N ARG A 89 1.73 1.28 -13.45
CA ARG A 89 0.29 1.59 -13.33
C ARG A 89 -0.22 2.54 -14.42
N GLY A 90 0.61 2.87 -15.42
CA GLY A 90 0.22 3.74 -16.53
C GLY A 90 0.25 5.23 -16.21
N ILE A 91 0.91 5.61 -15.11
CA ILE A 91 1.24 7.00 -14.83
C ILE A 91 2.57 7.26 -15.52
N ASN A 92 2.50 7.99 -16.62
CA ASN A 92 3.72 8.55 -17.20
C ASN A 92 4.07 9.78 -16.36
N ASP A 93 5.33 9.88 -15.93
CA ASP A 93 5.92 11.15 -15.52
C ASP A 93 5.93 12.08 -16.75
N THR A 94 4.78 12.66 -17.07
CA THR A 94 4.66 13.85 -17.92
C THR A 94 4.33 15.02 -17.01
N ASP A 95 5.19 15.26 -16.03
CA ASP A 95 5.38 16.61 -15.54
C ASP A 95 6.58 17.16 -16.32
N ASP A 96 6.25 17.99 -17.31
CA ASP A 96 7.18 18.82 -18.07
C ASP A 96 8.11 19.58 -17.09
N ILE A 97 9.42 19.37 -17.23
CA ILE A 97 10.46 20.31 -16.78
C ILE A 97 10.95 21.09 -18.00
#